data_AF-A0A7Y9GK61-F1
#
_entry.id   AF-A0A7Y9GK61-F1
#
_cell.length_a   1.000
_cell.length_b   1.000
_cell.length_c   1.000
_cell.angle_alpha   90.00
_cell.angle_beta   90.00
_cell.angle_gamma   90.00
#
_symmetry.space_group_name_H-M   'P 1'
#
loop_
_entity.id
_entity.type
_entity.pdbx_description
1 polymer ?
#
loop_
_entity_poly.entity_id
_entity_poly.type
_entity_poly.pdbx_seq_one_letter_code
_entity_poly.pdbx_strand_id
1 'polypeptide(L)'
;MSGAAEGKPLEVVEICAGAGGQTLGLERAGFRHRLAIELDENAARTLRHNLVKVLGYDEKEANDTVRVGDVADPRTWKKPSEDSDRSEDSKSNEGWDLDEYNNIDLLAGGVPCPPFSIAGKQLGASDERDLFAWAVEQCGRIKPKALLLENVKGLSGNRFTAYRKHVLDRLHEDGYIAEWRLLQADQFGVSQLRPRFVLVALQPEYARHFHWPTPHIERPKTVGELLRDLMAEGTWTTEQLESWIKQADDIAPTIVGGSKKHGGADLGPTRAKAAWAAMGVDAKGVADDPPGPTNPRVKGAEHPMLTVEMVARIQGWYGKDFAEWEFLGGKTSRYRQIGNAFPPPVAKALGVAIKEAIQKTAKERSLIESTKVTLDPVYKILRGRKRAMTVEQLVARLENDGTPLVQPEVERRLSHLSHDFELIEKERSTGEVAFLLGEFKAFIGQDDHQRHQLFAQHRTKIS
;
A
#
# COMPACT_ATOMS: atom_id res chain seq x y z
N MET A 1 29.55 -24.39 -12.49
CA MET A 1 29.97 -23.09 -11.95
C MET A 1 30.17 -22.14 -13.12
N SER A 2 29.21 -21.25 -13.36
CA SER A 2 29.38 -20.10 -14.24
C SER A 2 29.01 -18.87 -13.42
N GLY A 3 30.03 -18.25 -12.82
CA GLY A 3 29.87 -16.96 -12.17
C GLY A 3 29.53 -15.93 -13.24
N ALA A 4 28.25 -15.63 -13.41
CA ALA A 4 27.85 -14.36 -13.97
C ALA A 4 28.32 -13.29 -12.99
N ALA A 5 29.11 -12.33 -13.45
CA ALA A 5 29.45 -11.16 -12.66
C ALA A 5 28.13 -10.53 -12.17
N GLU A 6 27.88 -10.58 -10.86
CA GLU A 6 26.71 -9.94 -10.26
C GLU A 6 26.84 -8.43 -10.50
N GLY A 7 26.03 -7.92 -11.43
CA GLY A 7 25.89 -6.48 -11.63
C GLY A 7 25.42 -5.83 -10.32
N LYS A 8 25.78 -4.56 -10.13
CA LYS A 8 25.34 -3.76 -8.97
C LYS A 8 23.82 -3.92 -8.76
N PRO A 9 23.35 -4.16 -7.53
CA PRO A 9 21.91 -4.29 -7.26
C PRO A 9 21.16 -3.01 -7.69
N LEU A 10 19.91 -3.18 -8.11
CA LEU A 10 19.04 -2.05 -8.42
C LEU A 10 18.71 -1.29 -7.13
N GLU A 11 18.65 0.03 -7.18
CA GLU A 11 18.46 0.85 -5.99
C GLU A 11 17.00 1.28 -5.84
N VAL A 12 16.49 1.19 -4.61
CA VAL A 12 15.12 1.58 -4.25
C VAL A 12 15.09 2.61 -3.12
N VAL A 13 14.17 3.56 -3.23
CA VAL A 13 13.70 4.39 -2.12
C VAL A 13 12.28 3.95 -1.77
N GLU A 14 12.05 3.63 -0.50
CA GLU A 14 10.74 3.20 0.00
C GLU A 14 10.16 4.24 0.98
N ILE A 15 8.95 4.72 0.68
CA ILE A 15 8.18 5.60 1.56
C ILE A 15 7.11 4.80 2.30
N CYS A 16 6.87 5.14 3.57
CA CYS A 16 5.91 4.43 4.42
C CYS A 16 6.27 2.93 4.52
N ALA A 17 7.54 2.62 4.79
CA ALA A 17 8.10 1.28 4.69
C ALA A 17 7.52 0.28 5.72
N GLY A 18 6.89 0.79 6.78
CA GLY A 18 6.35 0.00 7.87
C GLY A 18 7.42 -0.88 8.50
N ALA A 19 7.05 -2.11 8.82
CA ALA A 19 7.97 -3.09 9.40
C ALA A 19 8.73 -3.91 8.33
N GLY A 20 8.70 -3.49 7.05
CA GLY A 20 9.54 -4.05 5.99
C GLY A 20 8.96 -5.20 5.18
N GLY A 21 7.63 -5.32 5.09
CA GLY A 21 7.02 -6.36 4.25
C GLY A 21 7.31 -6.19 2.76
N GLN A 22 7.18 -4.95 2.26
CA GLN A 22 7.56 -4.60 0.90
C GLN A 22 9.10 -4.59 0.74
N THR A 23 9.83 -4.01 1.70
CA THR A 23 11.30 -4.04 1.75
C THR A 23 11.87 -5.44 1.56
N LEU A 24 11.45 -6.41 2.38
CA LEU A 24 11.95 -7.79 2.31
C LEU A 24 11.66 -8.42 0.94
N GLY A 25 10.46 -8.20 0.40
CA GLY A 25 10.12 -8.70 -0.92
C GLY A 25 11.00 -8.12 -2.03
N LEU A 26 11.23 -6.81 -2.02
CA LEU A 26 12.06 -6.12 -3.01
C LEU A 26 13.54 -6.51 -2.91
N GLU A 27 14.09 -6.64 -1.69
CA GLU A 27 15.46 -7.14 -1.48
C GLU A 27 15.62 -8.56 -2.02
N ARG A 28 14.64 -9.44 -1.77
CA ARG A 28 14.62 -10.81 -2.31
C ARG A 28 14.39 -10.86 -3.83
N ALA A 29 13.94 -9.77 -4.45
CA ALA A 29 13.90 -9.63 -5.91
C ALA A 29 15.22 -9.12 -6.50
N GLY A 30 16.14 -8.61 -5.67
CA GLY A 30 17.45 -8.10 -6.05
C GLY A 30 17.53 -6.58 -6.14
N PHE A 31 16.72 -5.86 -5.36
CA PHE A 31 16.93 -4.45 -5.07
C PHE A 31 17.77 -4.27 -3.80
N ARG A 32 18.39 -3.10 -3.63
CA ARG A 32 19.02 -2.63 -2.39
C ARG A 32 18.40 -1.31 -1.98
N HIS A 33 17.93 -1.20 -0.73
CA HIS A 33 17.34 0.04 -0.24
C HIS A 33 18.41 1.09 0.03
N ARG A 34 18.31 2.20 -0.68
CA ARG A 34 19.10 3.41 -0.42
C ARG A 34 18.48 4.23 0.72
N LEU A 35 17.15 4.25 0.80
CA LEU A 35 16.40 4.94 1.83
C LEU A 35 15.08 4.22 2.08
N ALA A 36 14.72 4.06 3.34
CA ALA A 36 13.39 3.63 3.78
C ALA A 36 12.90 4.60 4.86
N ILE A 37 11.80 5.31 4.60
CA ILE A 37 11.20 6.25 5.56
C ILE A 37 9.99 5.61 6.22
N GLU A 38 9.95 5.64 7.54
CA GLU A 38 8.85 5.13 8.34
C GLU A 38 8.51 6.08 9.50
N LEU A 39 7.23 6.33 9.73
CA LEU A 39 6.79 7.25 10.79
C LEU A 39 6.79 6.60 12.17
N ASP A 40 6.41 5.33 12.28
CA ASP A 40 6.32 4.59 13.54
C ASP A 40 7.69 4.06 13.97
N GLU A 41 8.18 4.58 15.10
CA GLU A 41 9.49 4.20 15.67
C GLU A 41 9.65 2.69 15.92
N ASN A 42 8.57 1.97 16.28
CA ASN A 42 8.68 0.52 16.50
C ASN A 42 8.84 -0.23 15.18
N ALA A 43 8.07 0.17 14.17
CA ALA A 43 8.17 -0.40 12.83
C ALA A 43 9.55 -0.11 12.20
N ALA A 44 10.04 1.14 12.31
CA ALA A 44 11.37 1.52 11.85
C ALA A 44 12.49 0.75 12.59
N ARG A 45 12.36 0.54 13.90
CA ARG A 45 13.30 -0.28 14.67
C ARG A 45 13.28 -1.75 14.22
N THR A 46 12.11 -2.32 14.00
CA THR A 46 11.96 -3.66 13.41
C THR A 46 12.63 -3.74 12.05
N LEU A 47 12.38 -2.78 11.16
CA LEU A 47 12.98 -2.73 9.84
C LEU A 47 14.51 -2.71 9.93
N ARG A 48 15.08 -1.78 10.70
CA ARG A 48 16.52 -1.63 10.88
C ARG A 48 17.19 -2.89 11.43
N HIS A 49 16.57 -3.50 12.44
CA HIS A 49 17.04 -4.78 13.01
C HIS A 49 17.18 -5.86 11.93
N ASN A 50 16.17 -5.99 11.07
CA ASN A 50 16.18 -7.03 10.04
C ASN A 50 17.04 -6.67 8.82
N LEU A 51 17.29 -5.40 8.53
CA LEU A 51 18.29 -5.02 7.53
C LEU A 51 19.66 -5.64 7.89
N VAL A 52 20.07 -5.52 9.15
CA VAL A 52 21.32 -6.11 9.64
C VAL A 52 21.22 -7.64 9.70
N LYS A 53 20.22 -8.15 10.44
CA LYS A 53 20.11 -9.56 10.77
C LYS A 53 19.83 -10.47 9.57
N VAL A 54 18.98 -10.02 8.64
CA VAL A 54 18.40 -10.87 7.58
C VAL A 54 18.93 -10.50 6.18
N LEU A 55 19.27 -9.23 5.98
CA LEU A 55 19.61 -8.68 4.65
C LEU A 55 21.09 -8.27 4.51
N GLY A 56 21.91 -8.53 5.54
CA GLY A 56 23.36 -8.37 5.48
C GLY A 56 23.82 -6.92 5.34
N TYR A 57 23.03 -5.96 5.81
CA TYR A 57 23.51 -4.60 6.03
C TYR A 57 24.47 -4.59 7.22
N ASP A 58 25.51 -3.75 7.17
CA ASP A 58 26.21 -3.40 8.40
C ASP A 58 25.35 -2.43 9.25
N GLU A 59 25.70 -2.28 10.54
CA GLU A 59 24.91 -1.45 11.45
C GLU A 59 24.85 0.01 11.01
N LYS A 60 25.93 0.55 10.42
CA LYS A 60 25.97 1.94 9.97
C LYS A 60 25.08 2.12 8.75
N GLU A 61 25.20 1.23 7.77
CA GLU A 61 24.36 1.22 6.56
C GLU A 61 22.88 1.12 6.93
N ALA A 62 22.51 0.19 7.82
CA ALA A 62 21.12 0.05 8.25
C ALA A 62 20.58 1.31 8.98
N ASN A 63 21.42 1.97 9.79
CA ASN A 63 21.07 3.23 10.44
C ASN A 63 20.89 4.36 9.42
N ASP A 64 21.78 4.46 8.44
CA ASP A 64 21.75 5.48 7.39
C ASP A 64 20.56 5.26 6.42
N THR A 65 20.20 4.00 6.15
CA THR A 65 19.08 3.62 5.27
C THR A 65 17.72 3.89 5.89
N VAL A 66 17.51 3.62 7.18
CA VAL A 66 16.16 3.73 7.81
C VAL A 66 16.01 5.05 8.53
N ARG A 67 15.09 5.89 8.06
CA ARG A 67 14.79 7.21 8.66
C ARG A 67 13.41 7.24 9.29
N VAL A 68 13.36 7.80 10.50
CA VAL A 68 12.11 7.95 11.24
C VAL A 68 11.55 9.34 11.00
N GLY A 69 10.36 9.46 10.43
CA GLY A 69 9.75 10.76 10.21
C GLY A 69 8.52 10.74 9.30
N ASP A 70 7.91 11.91 9.13
CA ASP A 70 6.89 12.11 8.11
C ASP A 70 7.58 12.20 6.74
N VAL A 71 7.13 11.39 5.79
CA VAL A 71 7.61 11.42 4.40
C VAL A 71 7.33 12.77 3.75
N ALA A 72 6.30 13.49 4.19
CA ALA A 72 5.96 14.81 3.69
C ALA A 72 6.80 15.96 4.31
N ASP A 73 7.73 15.64 5.22
CA ASP A 73 8.67 16.60 5.78
C ASP A 73 10.01 16.52 5.03
N PRO A 74 10.44 17.60 4.32
CA PRO A 74 11.70 17.62 3.58
C PRO A 74 12.92 17.26 4.43
N ARG A 75 12.89 17.51 5.74
CA ARG A 75 14.01 17.22 6.65
C ARG A 75 14.24 15.72 6.80
N THR A 76 13.21 14.90 6.70
CA THR A 76 13.31 13.43 6.76
C THR A 76 14.11 12.87 5.57
N TRP A 77 14.19 13.63 4.47
CA TRP A 77 14.91 13.24 3.25
C TRP A 77 16.39 13.62 3.26
N LYS A 78 16.87 14.35 4.28
CA LYS A 78 18.28 14.70 4.40
C LYS A 78 19.05 13.64 5.17
N LYS A 79 20.28 13.36 4.75
CA LYS A 79 21.20 12.52 5.54
C LYS A 79 21.50 13.21 6.88
N PRO A 80 21.57 12.45 7.99
CA PRO A 80 22.14 12.97 9.22
C PRO A 80 23.59 13.41 8.95
N SER A 81 23.95 14.66 9.24
CA SER A 81 25.34 15.11 9.16
C SER A 81 26.11 14.65 10.40
N GLU A 82 27.33 14.15 10.21
CA GLU A 82 28.23 13.75 11.32
C GLU A 82 28.54 14.93 12.28
N ASP A 83 28.43 16.17 11.80
CA ASP A 83 28.61 17.41 12.58
C ASP A 83 27.32 17.95 13.22
N SER A 84 26.29 17.13 13.42
CA SER A 84 25.05 17.58 14.10
C SER A 84 25.21 17.66 15.64
N ASP A 85 26.25 18.36 16.09
CA ASP A 85 26.34 18.83 17.46
C ASP A 85 25.30 19.93 17.68
N ARG A 86 24.21 19.56 18.36
CA ARG A 86 23.25 20.36 19.13
C ARG A 86 23.34 21.88 18.98
N SER A 87 22.96 22.43 17.83
CA SER A 87 22.50 23.81 17.75
C SER A 87 21.13 23.85 17.10
N GLU A 88 20.14 24.35 17.85
CA GLU A 88 18.75 24.54 17.45
C GLU A 88 18.57 25.61 16.33
N ASP A 89 19.66 26.10 15.74
CA ASP A 89 19.70 27.26 14.86
C ASP A 89 19.92 26.96 13.37
N SER A 90 19.89 25.69 12.93
CA SER A 90 19.87 25.36 11.49
C SER A 90 18.45 25.53 10.90
N LYS A 91 17.84 26.71 11.03
CA LYS A 91 16.54 27.06 10.42
C LYS A 91 16.61 27.42 8.93
N SER A 92 17.77 27.29 8.28
CA SER A 92 17.99 27.90 6.95
C SER A 92 18.07 26.93 5.78
N ASN A 93 17.54 25.71 5.88
CA ASN A 93 17.51 24.82 4.71
C ASN A 93 16.16 24.10 4.59
N GLU A 94 15.10 24.87 4.34
CA GLU A 94 13.70 24.43 4.25
C GLU A 94 13.30 23.86 2.87
N GLY A 95 14.27 23.61 1.97
CA GLY A 95 14.01 23.07 0.63
C GLY A 95 13.98 21.54 0.54
N TRP A 96 13.18 21.02 -0.39
CA TRP A 96 13.27 19.65 -0.90
C TRP A 96 14.61 19.47 -1.63
N ASP A 97 15.58 18.85 -0.97
CA ASP A 97 16.82 18.41 -1.61
C ASP A 97 16.68 16.91 -1.94
N LEU A 98 16.14 16.64 -3.13
CA LEU A 98 15.90 15.28 -3.61
C LEU A 98 16.97 14.81 -4.59
N ASP A 99 17.98 15.65 -4.87
CA ASP A 99 18.96 15.40 -5.92
C ASP A 99 19.80 14.14 -5.65
N GLU A 100 20.03 13.81 -4.39
CA GLU A 100 20.68 12.57 -3.96
C GLU A 100 19.91 11.29 -4.40
N TYR A 101 18.60 11.41 -4.60
CA TYR A 101 17.72 10.32 -4.99
C TYR A 101 17.35 10.35 -6.47
N ASN A 102 17.86 11.31 -7.24
CA ASN A 102 17.70 11.30 -8.69
C ASN A 102 18.34 10.04 -9.27
N ASN A 103 17.71 9.48 -10.31
CA ASN A 103 18.16 8.28 -11.02
C ASN A 103 18.15 6.96 -10.23
N ILE A 104 17.43 6.87 -9.10
CA ILE A 104 17.14 5.55 -8.52
C ILE A 104 16.33 4.68 -9.49
N ASP A 105 16.43 3.36 -9.34
CA ASP A 105 15.71 2.43 -10.19
C ASP A 105 14.22 2.36 -9.82
N LEU A 106 13.90 2.45 -8.53
CA LEU A 106 12.53 2.29 -8.04
C LEU A 106 12.21 3.28 -6.90
N LEU A 107 11.08 3.98 -7.02
CA LEU A 107 10.38 4.57 -5.88
C LEU A 107 9.22 3.64 -5.49
N ALA A 108 9.16 3.21 -4.23
CA ALA A 108 8.16 2.28 -3.75
C ALA A 108 7.43 2.81 -2.50
N GLY A 109 6.21 2.34 -2.25
CA GLY A 109 5.57 2.56 -0.96
C GLY A 109 4.21 1.92 -0.77
N GLY A 110 3.93 1.51 0.48
CA GLY A 110 2.59 1.15 0.96
C GLY A 110 1.93 2.34 1.61
N VAL A 111 1.49 3.33 0.82
CA VAL A 111 0.97 4.60 1.35
C VAL A 111 -0.32 4.38 2.17
N PRO A 112 -0.58 5.20 3.22
CA PRO A 112 -1.71 5.01 4.12
C PRO A 112 -3.06 4.87 3.39
N CYS A 113 -3.71 3.74 3.65
CA CYS A 113 -5.02 3.36 3.12
C CYS A 113 -6.27 4.06 3.72
N PRO A 114 -6.26 4.65 4.94
CA PRO A 114 -7.48 5.19 5.56
C PRO A 114 -8.37 6.14 4.71
N PRO A 115 -7.82 6.96 3.81
CA PRO A 115 -8.63 7.79 2.91
C PRO A 115 -9.54 6.98 1.97
N PHE A 116 -9.20 5.73 1.68
CA PHE A 116 -9.82 4.90 0.63
C PHE A 116 -10.51 3.63 1.15
N SER A 117 -10.28 3.27 2.42
CA SER A 117 -10.81 2.06 3.05
C SER A 117 -12.34 2.06 3.12
N ILE A 118 -12.96 0.94 2.73
CA ILE A 118 -14.41 0.69 2.86
C ILE A 118 -14.84 0.73 4.34
N ALA A 119 -13.96 0.35 5.27
CA ALA A 119 -14.23 0.41 6.70
C ALA A 119 -14.07 1.82 7.30
N GLY A 120 -13.60 2.79 6.51
CA GLY A 120 -13.44 4.19 6.90
C GLY A 120 -14.49 5.10 6.28
N LYS A 121 -14.27 6.42 6.41
CA LYS A 121 -15.15 7.45 5.83
C LYS A 121 -14.96 7.65 4.31
N GLN A 122 -13.98 6.96 3.73
CA GLN A 122 -13.59 7.07 2.34
C GLN A 122 -13.35 8.52 1.89
N LEU A 123 -12.76 9.38 2.72
CA LEU A 123 -12.66 10.82 2.44
C LEU A 123 -11.77 11.16 1.23
N GLY A 124 -11.00 10.20 0.71
CA GLY A 124 -10.17 10.37 -0.49
C GLY A 124 -9.22 11.56 -0.35
N ALA A 125 -9.26 12.46 -1.33
CA ALA A 125 -8.46 13.68 -1.36
C ALA A 125 -8.63 14.58 -0.12
N SER A 126 -9.75 14.48 0.60
CA SER A 126 -10.05 15.30 1.78
C SER A 126 -9.55 14.68 3.10
N ASP A 127 -8.80 13.57 3.06
CA ASP A 127 -8.22 12.94 4.26
C ASP A 127 -6.77 13.41 4.44
N GLU A 128 -6.40 13.88 5.65
CA GLU A 128 -5.03 14.35 5.92
C GLU A 128 -3.95 13.26 5.75
N ARG A 129 -4.35 11.98 5.67
CA ARG A 129 -3.42 10.86 5.49
C ARG A 129 -3.24 10.44 4.03
N ASP A 130 -3.91 11.10 3.08
CA ASP A 130 -3.66 10.81 1.67
C ASP A 130 -2.25 11.26 1.26
N LEU A 131 -1.37 10.29 1.10
CA LEU A 131 -0.02 10.45 0.59
C LEU A 131 0.12 9.90 -0.83
N PHE A 132 -0.96 9.40 -1.44
CA PHE A 132 -0.89 8.75 -2.74
C PHE A 132 -0.62 9.78 -3.84
N ALA A 133 -1.40 10.87 -3.88
CA ALA A 133 -1.18 11.98 -4.82
C ALA A 133 0.20 12.64 -4.59
N TRP A 134 0.59 12.84 -3.34
CA TRP A 134 1.92 13.35 -2.99
C TRP A 134 3.06 12.43 -3.49
N ALA A 135 2.93 11.11 -3.36
CA ALA A 135 3.93 10.16 -3.86
C ALA A 135 4.05 10.20 -5.38
N VAL A 136 2.95 10.44 -6.10
CA VAL A 136 2.95 10.65 -7.55
C VAL A 136 3.74 11.91 -7.91
N GLU A 137 3.58 13.01 -7.18
CA GLU A 137 4.41 14.21 -7.39
C GLU A 137 5.89 13.96 -7.10
N GLN A 138 6.21 13.17 -6.06
CA GLN A 138 7.61 12.83 -5.78
C GLN A 138 8.22 11.98 -6.89
N CYS A 139 7.45 11.09 -7.52
CA CYS A 139 7.88 10.38 -8.72
C CYS A 139 8.24 11.34 -9.86
N GLY A 140 7.41 12.37 -10.09
CA GLY A 140 7.69 13.41 -11.08
C GLY A 140 8.95 14.23 -10.80
N ARG A 141 9.32 14.42 -9.53
CA ARG A 141 10.53 15.14 -9.10
C ARG A 141 11.79 14.27 -9.13
N ILE A 142 11.74 13.09 -8.52
CA ILE A 142 12.85 12.14 -8.37
C ILE A 142 13.19 11.48 -9.72
N LYS A 143 12.19 11.36 -10.61
CA LYS A 143 12.27 10.70 -11.92
C LYS A 143 12.90 9.29 -11.86
N PRO A 144 12.42 8.36 -11.01
CA PRO A 144 12.93 6.99 -10.97
C PRO A 144 12.63 6.22 -12.27
N LYS A 145 13.29 5.08 -12.53
CA LYS A 145 12.92 4.25 -13.70
C LYS A 145 11.51 3.65 -13.56
N ALA A 146 11.10 3.34 -12.33
CA ALA A 146 9.78 2.83 -12.00
C ALA A 146 9.23 3.38 -10.67
N LEU A 147 7.91 3.36 -10.55
CA LEU A 147 7.11 3.64 -9.35
C LEU A 147 6.27 2.41 -9.01
N LEU A 148 6.26 2.01 -7.75
CA LEU A 148 5.39 0.97 -7.19
C LEU A 148 4.63 1.50 -5.98
N LEU A 149 3.31 1.68 -6.09
CA LEU A 149 2.47 2.04 -4.96
C LEU A 149 1.43 0.96 -4.68
N GLU A 150 1.36 0.52 -3.42
CA GLU A 150 0.34 -0.43 -2.95
C GLU A 150 -0.75 0.28 -2.15
N ASN A 151 -2.00 -0.12 -2.37
CA ASN A 151 -3.12 0.31 -1.54
C ASN A 151 -4.22 -0.77 -1.47
N VAL A 152 -5.26 -0.51 -0.66
CA VAL A 152 -6.40 -1.42 -0.51
C VAL A 152 -7.33 -1.46 -1.70
N LYS A 153 -8.05 -2.57 -1.84
CA LYS A 153 -9.13 -2.77 -2.83
C LYS A 153 -10.16 -1.64 -2.87
N GLY A 154 -10.40 -0.93 -1.77
CA GLY A 154 -11.35 0.19 -1.71
C GLY A 154 -11.09 1.27 -2.77
N LEU A 155 -9.81 1.55 -3.08
CA LEU A 155 -9.41 2.51 -4.11
C LEU A 155 -9.86 2.10 -5.53
N SER A 156 -10.15 0.82 -5.77
CA SER A 156 -10.63 0.36 -7.08
C SER A 156 -12.11 0.68 -7.35
N GLY A 157 -12.84 1.19 -6.35
CA GLY A 157 -14.28 1.45 -6.43
C GLY A 157 -14.64 2.61 -7.37
N ASN A 158 -15.90 2.61 -7.85
CA ASN A 158 -16.39 3.60 -8.81
C ASN A 158 -16.29 5.06 -8.32
N ARG A 159 -16.37 5.28 -7.00
CA ARG A 159 -16.19 6.59 -6.38
C ARG A 159 -14.85 7.23 -6.75
N PHE A 160 -13.77 6.46 -6.76
CA PHE A 160 -12.40 6.95 -6.99
C PHE A 160 -11.97 6.88 -8.45
N THR A 161 -12.92 6.82 -9.39
CA THR A 161 -12.59 6.65 -10.82
C THR A 161 -11.93 7.91 -11.38
N ALA A 162 -12.41 9.09 -11.03
CA ALA A 162 -11.79 10.36 -11.41
C ALA A 162 -10.41 10.54 -10.76
N TYR A 163 -10.26 10.24 -9.46
CA TYR A 163 -8.97 10.22 -8.76
C TYR A 163 -7.95 9.34 -9.48
N ARG A 164 -8.30 8.07 -9.77
CA ARG A 164 -7.40 7.14 -10.48
C ARG A 164 -7.04 7.65 -11.87
N LYS A 165 -7.99 8.28 -12.59
CA LYS A 165 -7.71 8.87 -13.90
C LYS A 165 -6.76 10.06 -13.81
N HIS A 166 -6.94 10.91 -12.81
CA HIS A 166 -6.05 12.04 -12.56
C HIS A 166 -4.62 11.59 -12.26
N VAL A 167 -4.45 10.57 -11.42
CA VAL A 167 -3.13 9.94 -11.16
C VAL A 167 -2.47 9.44 -12.45
N LEU A 168 -3.22 8.71 -13.30
CA LEU A 168 -2.67 8.23 -14.58
C LEU A 168 -2.27 9.37 -15.51
N ASP A 169 -3.08 10.43 -15.56
CA ASP A 169 -2.80 11.60 -16.37
C ASP A 169 -1.58 12.36 -15.89
N ARG A 170 -1.43 12.54 -14.57
CA ARG A 170 -0.29 13.21 -13.97
C ARG A 170 1.01 12.46 -14.25
N LEU A 171 1.02 11.14 -14.05
CA LEU A 171 2.15 10.28 -14.38
C LEU A 171 2.50 10.31 -15.88
N HIS A 172 1.48 10.39 -16.74
CA HIS A 172 1.69 10.53 -18.18
C HIS A 172 2.34 11.86 -18.54
N GLU A 173 1.89 12.97 -17.95
CA GLU A 173 2.52 14.29 -18.09
C GLU A 173 3.98 14.28 -17.60
N ASP A 174 4.28 13.46 -16.60
CA ASP A 174 5.64 13.25 -16.10
C ASP A 174 6.48 12.27 -16.92
N GLY A 175 5.92 11.71 -18.01
CA GLY A 175 6.64 10.83 -18.94
C GLY A 175 6.61 9.35 -18.56
N TYR A 176 5.64 8.90 -17.77
CA TYR A 176 5.46 7.50 -17.38
C TYR A 176 4.28 6.83 -18.07
N ILE A 177 4.37 5.51 -18.20
CA ILE A 177 3.24 4.63 -18.53
C ILE A 177 2.83 3.92 -17.25
N ALA A 178 1.60 4.18 -16.82
CA ALA A 178 1.08 3.73 -15.54
C ALA A 178 -0.11 2.77 -15.72
N GLU A 179 -0.12 1.72 -14.92
CA GLU A 179 -1.14 0.67 -14.92
C GLU A 179 -1.60 0.32 -13.50
N TRP A 180 -2.90 0.06 -13.37
CA TRP A 180 -3.50 -0.42 -12.13
C TRP A 180 -3.80 -1.92 -12.21
N ARG A 181 -3.57 -2.66 -11.13
CA ARG A 181 -4.00 -4.06 -11.02
C ARG A 181 -4.46 -4.42 -9.62
N LEU A 182 -5.55 -5.17 -9.54
CA LEU A 182 -5.96 -5.85 -8.32
C LEU A 182 -5.25 -7.21 -8.26
N LEU A 183 -4.41 -7.41 -7.24
CA LEU A 183 -3.69 -8.65 -6.96
C LEU A 183 -4.26 -9.31 -5.72
N GLN A 184 -4.32 -10.63 -5.71
CA GLN A 184 -4.74 -11.42 -4.55
C GLN A 184 -3.52 -12.11 -3.96
N ALA A 185 -3.27 -11.93 -2.66
CA ALA A 185 -2.05 -12.48 -2.04
C ALA A 185 -1.97 -14.02 -2.10
N ASP A 186 -3.10 -14.71 -2.07
CA ASP A 186 -3.18 -16.17 -2.20
C ASP A 186 -2.69 -16.69 -3.55
N GLN A 187 -2.75 -15.87 -4.59
CA GLN A 187 -2.16 -16.18 -5.90
C GLN A 187 -0.62 -16.15 -5.89
N PHE A 188 0.01 -15.71 -4.80
CA PHE A 188 1.46 -15.63 -4.66
C PHE A 188 1.97 -16.42 -3.44
N GLY A 189 1.20 -17.43 -3.02
CA GLY A 189 1.60 -18.34 -1.94
C GLY A 189 1.31 -17.84 -0.52
N VAL A 190 0.51 -16.78 -0.34
CA VAL A 190 0.11 -16.32 1.00
C VAL A 190 -1.20 -16.98 1.40
N SER A 191 -1.27 -17.66 2.55
CA SER A 191 -2.51 -18.31 3.01
C SER A 191 -3.54 -17.33 3.58
N GLN A 192 -3.81 -16.24 2.86
CA GLN A 192 -4.75 -15.19 3.23
C GLN A 192 -5.41 -14.55 2.00
N LEU A 193 -6.74 -14.41 2.04
CA LEU A 193 -7.50 -13.61 1.10
C LEU A 193 -7.23 -12.13 1.38
N ARG A 194 -6.24 -11.57 0.68
CA ARG A 194 -5.77 -10.19 0.88
C ARG A 194 -5.64 -9.47 -0.47
N PRO A 195 -6.75 -8.89 -0.98
CA PRO A 195 -6.73 -8.14 -2.23
C PRO A 195 -5.99 -6.81 -2.04
N ARG A 196 -5.03 -6.54 -2.94
CA ARG A 196 -4.27 -5.28 -3.03
C ARG A 196 -4.42 -4.63 -4.39
N PHE A 197 -4.72 -3.35 -4.39
CA PHE A 197 -4.84 -2.55 -5.60
C PHE A 197 -3.54 -1.78 -5.80
N VAL A 198 -2.78 -2.20 -6.79
CA VAL A 198 -1.40 -1.78 -7.01
C VAL A 198 -1.32 -0.88 -8.24
N LEU A 199 -0.54 0.19 -8.12
CA LEU A 199 -0.11 1.03 -9.22
C LEU A 199 1.34 0.71 -9.55
N VAL A 200 1.61 0.43 -10.82
CA VAL A 200 2.98 0.39 -11.35
C VAL A 200 3.07 1.42 -12.46
N ALA A 201 4.09 2.28 -12.40
CA ALA A 201 4.39 3.21 -13.49
C ALA A 201 5.86 3.08 -13.88
N LEU A 202 6.16 2.99 -15.18
CA LEU A 202 7.53 2.93 -15.66
C LEU A 202 7.74 3.91 -16.81
N GLN A 203 8.98 4.35 -16.99
CA GLN A 203 9.33 5.10 -18.19
C GLN A 203 9.11 4.22 -19.45
N PRO A 204 8.75 4.79 -20.61
CA PRO A 204 8.30 4.04 -21.78
C PRO A 204 9.26 2.95 -22.28
N GLU A 205 10.56 3.17 -22.11
CA GLU A 205 11.59 2.19 -22.49
C GLU A 205 11.63 0.93 -21.62
N TYR A 206 11.14 1.00 -20.37
CA TYR A 206 11.02 -0.15 -19.47
C TYR A 206 9.60 -0.71 -19.46
N ALA A 207 8.59 0.17 -19.60
CA ALA A 207 7.17 -0.22 -19.61
C ALA A 207 6.84 -1.27 -20.69
N ARG A 208 7.54 -1.21 -21.83
CA ARG A 208 7.42 -2.16 -22.94
C ARG A 208 7.89 -3.57 -22.59
N HIS A 209 8.69 -3.73 -21.53
CA HIS A 209 9.16 -5.03 -21.05
C HIS A 209 8.39 -5.48 -19.80
N PHE A 210 7.65 -4.58 -19.15
CA PHE A 210 6.91 -4.92 -17.95
C PHE A 210 5.74 -5.86 -18.22
N HIS A 211 5.70 -6.95 -17.46
CA HIS A 211 4.59 -7.88 -17.40
C HIS A 211 4.21 -8.05 -15.94
N TRP A 212 2.94 -7.88 -15.63
CA TRP A 212 2.47 -8.18 -14.29
C TRP A 212 2.76 -9.64 -13.90
N PRO A 213 3.13 -9.91 -12.64
CA PRO A 213 3.49 -11.26 -12.23
C PRO A 213 2.30 -12.22 -12.38
N THR A 214 2.63 -13.45 -12.78
CA THR A 214 1.64 -14.51 -13.01
C THR A 214 1.29 -15.20 -11.69
N PRO A 215 0.00 -15.48 -11.41
CA PRO A 215 -0.41 -16.32 -10.30
C PRO A 215 0.31 -17.66 -10.26
N HIS A 216 0.63 -18.16 -9.07
CA HIS A 216 1.09 -19.52 -8.86
C HIS A 216 0.00 -20.51 -9.26
N ILE A 217 0.41 -21.64 -9.83
CA ILE A 217 -0.51 -22.74 -10.18
C ILE A 217 -0.98 -23.45 -8.91
N GLU A 218 -0.07 -23.66 -7.97
CA GLU A 218 -0.36 -24.31 -6.69
C GLU A 218 -1.06 -23.35 -5.73
N ARG A 219 -2.10 -23.85 -5.08
CA ARG A 219 -2.77 -23.10 -4.00
C ARG A 219 -1.89 -23.09 -2.75
N PRO A 220 -1.90 -22.00 -1.97
CA PRO A 220 -1.25 -21.98 -0.67
C PRO A 220 -1.94 -22.97 0.28
N LYS A 221 -1.23 -23.36 1.34
CA LYS A 221 -1.74 -24.21 2.41
C LYS A 221 -2.98 -23.58 3.07
N THR A 222 -3.90 -24.40 3.54
CA THR A 222 -5.01 -23.94 4.41
C THR A 222 -4.47 -23.43 5.76
N VAL A 223 -5.31 -22.75 6.54
CA VAL A 223 -4.91 -22.30 7.89
C VAL A 223 -4.48 -23.47 8.77
N GLY A 224 -5.23 -24.58 8.75
CA GLY A 224 -4.94 -25.78 9.51
C GLY A 224 -3.62 -26.42 9.11
N GLU A 225 -3.38 -26.56 7.80
CA GLU A 225 -2.13 -27.13 7.28
C GLU A 225 -0.92 -26.24 7.55
N LEU A 226 -1.08 -24.92 7.45
CA LEU A 226 -0.01 -23.95 7.63
C LEU A 226 0.44 -23.83 9.08
N LEU A 227 -0.51 -23.92 10.02
CA LEU A 227 -0.25 -23.69 11.45
C LEU A 227 -0.13 -24.98 12.26
N ARG A 228 -0.24 -26.15 11.63
CA ARG A 228 -0.18 -27.48 12.27
C ARG A 228 0.91 -27.59 13.34
N ASP A 229 2.14 -27.23 12.99
CA ASP A 229 3.31 -27.32 13.88
C ASP A 229 3.20 -26.35 15.06
N LEU A 230 2.83 -25.09 14.81
CA LEU A 230 2.69 -24.08 15.86
C LEU A 230 1.51 -24.37 16.81
N MET A 231 0.43 -24.97 16.30
CA MET A 231 -0.70 -25.38 17.12
C MET A 231 -0.36 -26.60 17.98
N ALA A 232 0.45 -27.52 17.46
CA ALA A 232 0.89 -28.72 18.18
C ALA A 232 1.74 -28.43 19.42
N GLU A 233 2.36 -27.24 19.51
CA GLU A 233 3.08 -26.78 20.71
C GLU A 233 2.14 -26.48 21.89
N GLY A 234 0.85 -26.29 21.63
CA GLY A 234 -0.17 -26.09 22.65
C GLY A 234 -0.59 -27.40 23.35
N THR A 235 -1.59 -27.30 24.23
CA THR A 235 -2.05 -28.43 25.06
C THR A 235 -3.09 -29.32 24.36
N TRP A 236 -2.90 -29.62 23.07
CA TRP A 236 -3.82 -30.45 22.28
C TRP A 236 -3.56 -31.94 22.48
N THR A 237 -4.60 -32.77 22.45
CA THR A 237 -4.41 -34.19 22.07
C THR A 237 -4.27 -34.31 20.56
N THR A 238 -3.66 -35.39 20.08
CA THR A 238 -3.50 -35.67 18.64
C THR A 238 -4.84 -35.62 17.90
N GLU A 239 -5.89 -36.22 18.47
CA GLU A 239 -7.23 -36.28 17.87
C GLU A 239 -7.86 -34.89 17.76
N GLN A 240 -7.71 -34.06 18.81
CA GLN A 240 -8.21 -32.69 18.81
C GLN A 240 -7.50 -31.83 17.76
N LEU A 241 -6.17 -31.96 17.66
CA LEU A 241 -5.38 -31.22 16.69
C LEU A 241 -5.77 -31.60 15.26
N GLU A 242 -5.87 -32.89 14.92
CA GLU A 242 -6.29 -33.32 13.59
C GLU A 242 -7.72 -32.88 13.27
N SER A 243 -8.62 -32.86 14.27
CA SER A 243 -9.97 -32.35 14.10
C SER A 243 -9.97 -30.86 13.78
N TRP A 244 -9.17 -30.06 14.49
CA TRP A 244 -9.06 -28.62 14.23
C TRP A 244 -8.44 -28.34 12.87
N ILE A 245 -7.40 -29.09 12.47
CA ILE A 245 -6.77 -28.92 11.15
C ILE A 245 -7.76 -29.18 10.01
N LYS A 246 -8.62 -30.19 10.17
CA LYS A 246 -9.70 -30.47 9.20
C LYS A 246 -10.80 -29.42 9.22
N GLN A 247 -11.01 -28.72 10.33
CA GLN A 247 -11.97 -27.62 10.42
C GLN A 247 -11.42 -26.32 9.83
N ALA A 248 -10.12 -26.05 10.00
CA ALA A 248 -9.42 -24.88 9.47
C ALA A 248 -8.93 -25.13 8.03
N ASP A 249 -9.79 -25.70 7.18
CA ASP A 249 -9.46 -26.21 5.84
C ASP A 249 -9.59 -25.18 4.70
N ASP A 250 -9.66 -23.89 5.02
CA ASP A 250 -9.73 -22.79 4.05
C ASP A 250 -8.60 -21.78 4.25
N ILE A 251 -8.51 -20.83 3.32
CA ILE A 251 -7.60 -19.68 3.33
C ILE A 251 -8.11 -18.61 4.29
N ALA A 252 -7.20 -18.00 5.04
CA ALA A 252 -7.54 -17.02 6.05
C ALA A 252 -8.28 -15.78 5.46
N PRO A 253 -9.30 -15.25 6.14
CA PRO A 253 -9.81 -13.90 5.88
C PRO A 253 -8.72 -12.83 6.03
N THR A 254 -8.95 -11.65 5.45
CA THR A 254 -8.01 -10.53 5.56
C THR A 254 -7.77 -10.14 7.02
N ILE A 255 -6.50 -10.19 7.45
CA ILE A 255 -6.04 -9.72 8.74
C ILE A 255 -5.85 -8.20 8.69
N VAL A 256 -6.31 -7.49 9.72
CA VAL A 256 -6.19 -6.03 9.83
C VAL A 256 -5.31 -5.67 11.02
N GLY A 257 -4.40 -4.70 10.87
CA GLY A 257 -3.47 -4.29 11.94
C GLY A 257 -4.12 -3.52 13.11
N GLY A 258 -5.45 -3.41 13.15
CA GLY A 258 -6.19 -2.58 14.10
C GLY A 258 -5.97 -1.07 13.89
N SER A 259 -6.73 -0.23 14.60
CA SER A 259 -6.54 1.22 14.57
C SER A 259 -6.04 1.73 15.93
N LYS A 260 -5.26 2.83 15.94
CA LYS A 260 -4.86 3.50 17.20
C LYS A 260 -6.05 4.09 17.97
N LYS A 261 -7.22 4.27 17.31
CA LYS A 261 -8.42 4.91 17.88
C LYS A 261 -9.43 3.92 18.46
N HIS A 262 -9.58 2.75 17.84
CA HIS A 262 -10.55 1.72 18.19
C HIS A 262 -9.96 0.33 17.90
N GLY A 263 -9.69 -0.47 18.94
CA GLY A 263 -9.37 -1.89 18.83
C GLY A 263 -8.01 -2.30 19.38
N GLY A 264 -8.00 -3.39 20.15
CA GLY A 264 -6.80 -4.20 20.41
C GLY A 264 -6.45 -5.08 19.20
N ALA A 265 -5.51 -6.01 19.37
CA ALA A 265 -5.13 -6.96 18.32
C ALA A 265 -6.25 -7.98 18.07
N ASP A 266 -7.15 -7.71 17.12
CA ASP A 266 -8.21 -8.61 16.65
C ASP A 266 -8.06 -8.91 15.15
N LEU A 267 -8.56 -10.07 14.69
CA LEU A 267 -8.28 -10.56 13.33
C LEU A 267 -9.16 -9.94 12.24
N GLY A 268 -9.97 -8.91 12.53
CA GLY A 268 -10.80 -8.28 11.51
C GLY A 268 -12.14 -7.70 11.95
N PRO A 269 -12.88 -7.07 11.01
CA PRO A 269 -14.25 -6.64 11.26
C PRO A 269 -15.19 -7.83 11.49
N THR A 270 -16.42 -7.56 11.94
CA THR A 270 -17.43 -8.57 12.31
C THR A 270 -17.56 -9.71 11.30
N ARG A 271 -17.61 -9.40 10.00
CA ARG A 271 -17.71 -10.43 8.95
C ARG A 271 -16.47 -11.33 8.87
N ALA A 272 -15.27 -10.77 9.03
CA ALA A 272 -14.04 -11.57 9.07
C ALA A 272 -13.99 -12.44 10.32
N LYS A 273 -14.41 -11.91 11.48
CA LYS A 273 -14.51 -12.67 12.74
C LYS A 273 -15.45 -13.88 12.62
N ALA A 274 -16.57 -13.72 11.92
CA ALA A 274 -17.49 -14.83 11.67
C ALA A 274 -16.86 -15.93 10.78
N ALA A 275 -16.10 -15.54 9.74
CA ALA A 275 -15.38 -16.49 8.90
C ALA A 275 -14.27 -17.22 9.67
N TRP A 276 -13.54 -16.52 10.56
CA TRP A 276 -12.59 -17.15 11.47
C TRP A 276 -13.24 -18.14 12.43
N ALA A 277 -14.39 -17.80 13.01
CA ALA A 277 -15.13 -18.70 13.90
C ALA A 277 -15.57 -19.99 13.18
N ALA A 278 -15.99 -19.90 11.91
CA ALA A 278 -16.32 -21.08 11.11
C ALA A 278 -15.12 -22.05 10.97
N MET A 279 -13.89 -21.51 10.88
CA MET A 279 -12.63 -22.27 10.87
C MET A 279 -12.13 -22.66 12.28
N GLY A 280 -12.95 -22.48 13.33
CA GLY A 280 -12.56 -22.83 14.69
C GLY A 280 -11.51 -21.91 15.29
N VAL A 281 -11.55 -20.61 15.00
CA VAL A 281 -10.63 -19.59 15.55
C VAL A 281 -11.40 -18.45 16.21
N ASP A 282 -11.02 -18.11 17.45
CA ASP A 282 -11.46 -16.90 18.14
C ASP A 282 -10.67 -15.68 17.64
N ALA A 283 -11.32 -14.91 16.77
CA ALA A 283 -10.76 -13.72 16.13
C ALA A 283 -10.91 -12.42 16.94
N LYS A 284 -11.34 -12.48 18.20
CA LYS A 284 -11.53 -11.29 19.06
C LYS A 284 -10.24 -10.82 19.74
N GLY A 285 -9.16 -11.59 19.61
CA GLY A 285 -7.88 -11.32 20.25
C GLY A 285 -6.74 -12.11 19.61
N VAL A 286 -5.55 -11.97 20.18
CA VAL A 286 -4.39 -12.84 19.91
C VAL A 286 -3.80 -13.37 21.23
N ALA A 287 -3.44 -14.65 21.22
CA ALA A 287 -2.84 -15.36 22.34
C ALA A 287 -1.40 -14.89 22.61
N ASP A 288 -0.94 -15.09 23.85
CA ASP A 288 0.46 -14.86 24.24
C ASP A 288 1.32 -16.12 24.02
N ASP A 289 0.75 -17.28 24.30
CA ASP A 289 1.41 -18.59 24.22
C ASP A 289 0.71 -19.47 23.18
N PRO A 290 1.37 -20.53 22.68
CA PRO A 290 0.75 -21.53 21.82
C PRO A 290 -0.61 -21.99 22.38
N PRO A 291 -1.70 -21.85 21.62
CA PRO A 291 -3.04 -22.05 22.15
C PRO A 291 -3.34 -23.54 22.33
N GLY A 292 -4.07 -23.90 23.38
CA GLY A 292 -4.76 -25.19 23.47
C GLY A 292 -6.10 -25.20 22.71
N PRO A 293 -6.95 -26.23 22.89
CA PRO A 293 -8.23 -26.35 22.16
C PRO A 293 -9.24 -25.22 22.37
N THR A 294 -9.13 -24.47 23.46
CA THR A 294 -10.01 -23.35 23.81
C THR A 294 -9.21 -22.16 24.32
N ASN A 295 -9.86 -21.00 24.40
CA ASN A 295 -9.27 -19.82 25.04
C ASN A 295 -9.49 -19.88 26.56
N PRO A 296 -8.44 -20.11 27.38
CA PRO A 296 -8.58 -20.27 28.83
C PRO A 296 -8.96 -18.97 29.54
N ARG A 297 -8.81 -17.81 28.89
CA ARG A 297 -9.09 -16.49 29.49
C ARG A 297 -10.56 -16.12 29.46
N VAL A 298 -11.36 -16.79 28.63
CA VAL A 298 -12.77 -16.48 28.44
C VAL A 298 -13.57 -17.73 28.77
N LYS A 299 -14.33 -17.66 29.88
CA LYS A 299 -15.19 -18.76 30.30
C LYS A 299 -16.21 -19.07 29.19
N GLY A 300 -16.23 -20.32 28.74
CA GLY A 300 -17.12 -20.77 27.66
C GLY A 300 -16.61 -20.46 26.24
N ALA A 301 -15.33 -20.10 26.07
CA ALA A 301 -14.78 -19.97 24.72
C ALA A 301 -14.68 -21.33 24.02
N GLU A 302 -15.21 -21.37 22.81
CA GLU A 302 -15.28 -22.59 21.99
C GLU A 302 -14.04 -22.80 21.12
N HIS A 303 -13.24 -21.74 20.90
CA HIS A 303 -12.14 -21.74 19.93
C HIS A 303 -10.85 -21.11 20.50
N PRO A 304 -9.67 -21.53 20.01
CA PRO A 304 -8.39 -20.91 20.32
C PRO A 304 -8.24 -19.52 19.71
N MET A 305 -7.43 -18.65 20.35
CA MET A 305 -6.90 -17.44 19.72
C MET A 305 -5.53 -17.74 19.11
N LEU A 306 -5.23 -17.19 17.93
CA LEU A 306 -3.91 -17.34 17.30
C LEU A 306 -2.86 -16.47 18.00
N THR A 307 -1.59 -16.90 17.98
CA THR A 307 -0.46 -16.07 18.40
C THR A 307 -0.06 -15.06 17.32
N VAL A 308 0.79 -14.10 17.67
CA VAL A 308 1.32 -13.12 16.71
C VAL A 308 2.18 -13.81 15.64
N GLU A 309 2.92 -14.85 16.02
CA GLU A 309 3.79 -15.65 15.17
C GLU A 309 2.96 -16.45 14.13
N MET A 310 1.81 -17.00 14.53
CA MET A 310 0.85 -17.63 13.61
C MET A 310 0.27 -16.62 12.62
N VAL A 311 -0.09 -15.42 13.10
CA VAL A 311 -0.59 -14.32 12.25
C VAL A 311 0.47 -13.89 11.24
N ALA A 312 1.76 -13.80 11.64
CA ALA A 312 2.86 -13.54 10.73
C ALA A 312 2.97 -14.64 9.65
N ARG A 313 2.91 -15.91 10.06
CA ARG A 313 2.97 -17.03 9.12
C ARG A 313 1.84 -16.96 8.08
N ILE A 314 0.61 -16.65 8.49
CA ILE A 314 -0.54 -16.43 7.58
C ILE A 314 -0.32 -15.24 6.63
N GLN A 315 0.34 -14.17 7.08
CA GLN A 315 0.69 -13.00 6.25
C GLN A 315 1.83 -13.25 5.24
N GLY A 316 2.41 -14.46 5.21
CA GLY A 316 3.47 -14.81 4.26
C GLY A 316 4.89 -14.72 4.82
N TRP A 317 5.05 -14.53 6.13
CA TRP A 317 6.35 -14.52 6.82
C TRP A 317 6.82 -15.94 7.12
N TYR A 318 6.99 -16.76 6.09
CA TYR A 318 7.37 -18.17 6.22
C TYR A 318 8.14 -18.68 5.00
N GLY A 319 8.72 -19.88 5.13
CA GLY A 319 9.57 -20.46 4.09
C GLY A 319 10.96 -19.83 4.06
N LYS A 320 11.81 -20.37 3.18
CA LYS A 320 13.25 -20.07 3.16
C LYS A 320 13.57 -18.57 3.02
N ASP A 321 12.77 -17.84 2.26
CA ASP A 321 13.09 -16.45 1.92
C ASP A 321 12.60 -15.44 2.96
N PHE A 322 11.64 -15.82 3.82
CA PHE A 322 10.87 -14.88 4.64
C PHE A 322 10.76 -15.24 6.13
N ALA A 323 11.08 -16.47 6.54
CA ALA A 323 10.85 -16.94 7.91
C ALA A 323 11.75 -16.30 8.97
N GLU A 324 12.89 -15.73 8.59
CA GLU A 324 13.88 -15.16 9.53
C GLU A 324 13.54 -13.74 10.01
N TRP A 325 12.46 -13.14 9.49
CA TRP A 325 12.08 -11.77 9.85
C TRP A 325 11.49 -11.67 11.26
N GLU A 326 12.04 -10.79 12.08
CA GLU A 326 11.66 -10.64 13.49
C GLU A 326 10.94 -9.33 13.76
N PHE A 327 9.80 -9.39 14.46
CA PHE A 327 9.05 -8.20 14.87
C PHE A 327 9.40 -7.79 16.30
N LEU A 328 9.78 -6.52 16.49
CA LEU A 328 10.16 -5.96 17.78
C LEU A 328 9.00 -5.19 18.44
N GLY A 329 9.07 -5.07 19.77
CA GLY A 329 8.09 -4.37 20.60
C GLY A 329 7.05 -5.27 21.27
N GLY A 330 6.10 -4.66 21.98
CA GLY A 330 5.04 -5.41 22.67
C GLY A 330 4.04 -6.07 21.70
N LYS A 331 3.26 -7.04 22.20
CA LYS A 331 2.33 -7.86 21.41
C LYS A 331 1.45 -7.07 20.43
N THR A 332 0.76 -6.04 20.92
CA THR A 332 -0.12 -5.20 20.08
C THR A 332 0.65 -4.43 19.00
N SER A 333 1.89 -4.03 19.28
CA SER A 333 2.75 -3.37 18.29
C SER A 333 3.18 -4.34 17.20
N ARG A 334 3.69 -5.52 17.57
CA ARG A 334 4.08 -6.58 16.62
C ARG A 334 2.91 -6.99 15.74
N TYR A 335 1.74 -7.22 16.34
CA TYR A 335 0.52 -7.53 15.60
C TYR A 335 0.15 -6.46 14.57
N ARG A 336 0.20 -5.18 14.94
CA ARG A 336 -0.08 -4.06 14.03
C ARG A 336 0.90 -4.01 12.87
N GLN A 337 2.19 -4.15 13.16
CA GLN A 337 3.25 -4.21 12.15
C GLN A 337 2.97 -5.30 11.11
N ILE A 338 2.62 -6.50 11.56
CA ILE A 338 2.26 -7.63 10.68
C ILE A 338 0.98 -7.34 9.90
N GLY A 339 -0.08 -6.87 10.57
CA GLY A 339 -1.39 -6.65 9.94
C GLY A 339 -1.40 -5.52 8.91
N ASN A 340 -0.51 -4.53 9.05
CA ASN A 340 -0.36 -3.42 8.11
C ASN A 340 0.60 -3.73 6.95
N ALA A 341 1.51 -4.69 7.12
CA ALA A 341 2.50 -5.02 6.09
C ALA A 341 1.87 -5.45 4.76
N PHE A 342 2.53 -5.06 3.67
CA PHE A 342 2.33 -5.68 2.36
C PHE A 342 3.00 -7.06 2.36
N PRO A 343 2.34 -8.15 1.90
CA PRO A 343 2.92 -9.49 2.00
C PRO A 343 4.24 -9.60 1.24
N PRO A 344 5.33 -10.06 1.88
CA PRO A 344 6.63 -10.20 1.23
C PRO A 344 6.62 -11.04 -0.07
N PRO A 345 5.87 -12.15 -0.18
CA PRO A 345 5.81 -12.92 -1.43
C PRO A 345 5.24 -12.12 -2.61
N VAL A 346 4.22 -11.29 -2.37
CA VAL A 346 3.61 -10.44 -3.41
C VAL A 346 4.57 -9.32 -3.81
N ALA A 347 5.21 -8.69 -2.82
CA ALA A 347 6.22 -7.67 -3.06
C ALA A 347 7.41 -8.22 -3.87
N LYS A 348 7.88 -9.44 -3.57
CA LYS A 348 8.92 -10.13 -4.33
C LYS A 348 8.50 -10.36 -5.78
N ALA A 349 7.29 -10.87 -6.01
CA ALA A 349 6.79 -11.13 -7.36
C ALA A 349 6.71 -9.84 -8.21
N LEU A 350 6.26 -8.74 -7.62
CA LEU A 350 6.25 -7.42 -8.26
C LEU A 350 7.67 -6.89 -8.50
N GLY A 351 8.55 -7.02 -7.51
CA GLY A 351 9.95 -6.62 -7.63
C GLY A 351 10.65 -7.34 -8.78
N VAL A 352 10.48 -8.66 -8.91
CA VAL A 352 11.06 -9.44 -10.01
C VAL A 352 10.56 -8.93 -11.36
N ALA A 353 9.24 -8.73 -11.51
CA ALA A 353 8.66 -8.20 -12.74
C ALA A 353 9.18 -6.81 -13.12
N ILE A 354 9.35 -5.92 -12.13
CA ILE A 354 9.90 -4.57 -12.34
C ILE A 354 11.39 -4.64 -12.69
N LYS A 355 12.16 -5.48 -12.01
CA LYS A 355 13.58 -5.70 -12.29
C LYS A 355 13.79 -6.21 -13.71
N GLU A 356 13.03 -7.23 -14.13
CA GLU A 356 13.10 -7.76 -15.49
C GLU A 356 12.75 -6.71 -16.55
N ALA A 357 11.81 -5.81 -16.24
CA ALA A 357 11.47 -4.69 -17.11
C ALA A 357 12.60 -3.66 -17.19
N ILE A 358 13.20 -3.28 -16.06
CA ILE A 358 14.32 -2.32 -15.99
C ILE A 358 15.56 -2.87 -16.70
N GLN A 359 15.83 -4.16 -16.52
CA GLN A 359 16.94 -4.86 -17.17
C GLN A 359 16.64 -5.26 -18.63
N LYS A 360 15.42 -5.01 -19.11
CA LYS A 360 14.95 -5.33 -20.46
C LYS A 360 15.12 -6.81 -20.83
N THR A 361 15.01 -7.71 -19.83
CA THR A 361 15.13 -9.17 -20.01
C THR A 361 13.82 -9.84 -20.35
N ALA A 362 12.69 -9.26 -19.93
CA ALA A 362 11.36 -9.70 -20.33
C ALA A 362 11.07 -9.34 -21.80
N LYS A 363 10.21 -10.14 -22.45
CA LYS A 363 9.82 -9.92 -23.86
C LYS A 363 9.19 -8.54 -24.03
N GLU A 364 9.41 -7.90 -25.18
CA GLU A 364 8.76 -6.64 -25.50
C GLU A 364 7.27 -6.88 -25.79
N ARG A 365 6.41 -5.96 -25.33
CA ARG A 365 4.99 -5.88 -25.64
C ARG A 365 4.65 -4.51 -26.22
N SER A 366 3.57 -4.45 -26.99
CA SER A 366 3.02 -3.17 -27.43
C SER A 366 2.46 -2.39 -26.24
N LEU A 367 2.85 -1.12 -26.14
CA LEU A 367 2.26 -0.22 -25.18
C LEU A 367 0.87 0.20 -25.67
N ILE A 368 -0.14 -0.09 -24.86
CA ILE A 368 -1.44 0.57 -24.99
C ILE A 368 -1.27 1.91 -24.26
N GLU A 369 -1.31 3.03 -24.97
CA GLU A 369 -1.25 4.36 -24.34
C GLU A 369 -2.29 4.45 -23.22
N SER A 370 -1.84 4.66 -21.98
CA SER A 370 -2.71 4.71 -20.78
C SER A 370 -3.78 5.80 -20.89
N THR A 371 -3.53 6.85 -21.69
CA THR A 371 -4.47 7.94 -21.97
C THR A 371 -5.70 7.53 -22.78
N LYS A 372 -5.66 6.39 -23.47
CA LYS A 372 -6.82 5.87 -24.21
C LYS A 372 -7.87 5.22 -23.29
N VAL A 373 -7.48 4.78 -22.09
CA VAL A 373 -8.42 4.21 -21.12
C VAL A 373 -9.21 5.35 -20.47
N THR A 374 -10.42 5.59 -20.96
CA THR A 374 -11.33 6.58 -20.37
C THR A 374 -11.99 5.97 -19.13
N LEU A 375 -11.31 6.08 -17.98
CA LEU A 375 -11.84 5.62 -16.70
C LEU A 375 -13.08 6.45 -16.29
N ASP A 376 -13.00 7.77 -16.37
CA ASP A 376 -14.12 8.66 -16.11
C ASP A 376 -14.33 9.65 -17.27
N PRO A 377 -15.39 9.49 -18.07
CA PRO A 377 -15.62 10.31 -19.25
C PRO A 377 -16.15 11.72 -18.90
N VAL A 378 -16.80 11.90 -17.75
CA VAL A 378 -17.25 13.23 -17.27
C VAL A 378 -16.05 14.06 -16.83
N TYR A 379 -15.16 13.46 -16.02
CA TYR A 379 -13.86 14.06 -15.67
C TYR A 379 -13.09 14.46 -16.92
N LYS A 380 -12.95 13.55 -17.90
CA LYS A 380 -12.22 13.80 -19.15
C LYS A 380 -12.79 15.00 -19.92
N ILE A 381 -14.11 15.13 -19.99
CA ILE A 381 -14.75 16.27 -20.66
C ILE A 381 -14.48 17.56 -19.92
N LEU A 382 -14.56 17.57 -18.59
CA LEU A 382 -14.43 18.79 -17.78
C LEU A 382 -12.98 19.22 -17.54
N ARG A 383 -12.02 18.29 -17.54
CA ARG A 383 -10.61 18.55 -17.26
C ARG A 383 -10.03 19.58 -18.23
N GLY A 384 -9.44 20.65 -17.68
CA GLY A 384 -8.81 21.71 -18.48
C GLY A 384 -9.77 22.62 -19.24
N ARG A 385 -11.10 22.47 -19.07
CA ARG A 385 -12.07 23.40 -19.68
C ARG A 385 -12.01 24.76 -19.01
N LYS A 386 -12.29 25.80 -19.81
CA LYS A 386 -12.44 27.19 -19.34
C LYS A 386 -13.89 27.63 -19.22
N ARG A 387 -14.84 26.86 -19.77
CA ARG A 387 -16.28 27.19 -19.82
C ARG A 387 -17.08 26.08 -19.15
N ALA A 388 -17.98 26.48 -18.25
CA ALA A 388 -18.85 25.57 -17.50
C ALA A 388 -19.90 24.92 -18.42
N MET A 389 -20.23 23.65 -18.17
CA MET A 389 -21.19 22.87 -18.94
C MET A 389 -22.38 22.44 -18.08
N THR A 390 -23.60 22.53 -18.62
CA THR A 390 -24.78 21.94 -17.96
C THR A 390 -24.76 20.42 -18.09
N VAL A 391 -25.62 19.73 -17.33
CA VAL A 391 -25.74 18.27 -17.39
C VAL A 391 -26.19 17.82 -18.79
N GLU A 392 -27.12 18.52 -19.42
CA GLU A 392 -27.60 18.24 -20.78
C GLU A 392 -26.46 18.36 -21.79
N GLN A 393 -25.62 19.38 -21.66
CA GLN A 393 -24.44 19.56 -22.52
C GLN A 393 -23.42 18.45 -22.32
N LEU A 394 -23.24 17.96 -21.09
CA LEU A 394 -22.37 16.83 -20.79
C LEU A 394 -22.91 15.53 -21.42
N VAL A 395 -24.20 15.23 -21.25
CA VAL A 395 -24.86 14.07 -21.86
C VAL A 395 -24.70 14.10 -23.38
N ALA A 396 -25.04 15.21 -24.03
CA ALA A 396 -24.91 15.35 -25.48
C ALA A 396 -23.46 15.19 -25.96
N ARG A 397 -22.48 15.70 -25.18
CA ARG A 397 -21.06 15.55 -25.53
C ARG A 397 -20.58 14.11 -25.38
N LEU A 398 -21.02 13.41 -24.34
CA LEU A 398 -20.72 12.01 -24.08
C LEU A 398 -21.26 11.09 -25.17
N GLU A 399 -22.46 11.36 -25.68
CA GLU A 399 -23.02 10.66 -26.85
C GLU A 399 -22.13 10.85 -28.09
N ASN A 400 -21.73 12.09 -28.37
CA ASN A 400 -20.87 12.40 -29.51
C ASN A 400 -19.46 11.78 -29.41
N ASP A 401 -18.92 11.62 -28.20
CA ASP A 401 -17.60 11.03 -27.95
C ASP A 401 -17.64 9.49 -27.84
N GLY A 402 -18.80 8.86 -28.08
CA GLY A 402 -18.96 7.40 -28.11
C GLY A 402 -19.01 6.74 -26.73
N THR A 403 -19.24 7.51 -25.67
CA THR A 403 -19.36 7.03 -24.28
C THR A 403 -20.66 7.52 -23.64
N PRO A 404 -21.85 7.16 -24.18
CA PRO A 404 -23.12 7.72 -23.73
C PRO A 404 -23.40 7.37 -22.26
N LEU A 405 -23.85 8.36 -21.49
CA LEU A 405 -24.33 8.19 -20.11
C LEU A 405 -25.67 8.90 -19.97
N VAL A 406 -26.59 8.29 -19.21
CA VAL A 406 -27.86 8.92 -18.83
C VAL A 406 -27.63 10.02 -17.78
N GLN A 407 -28.52 11.01 -17.74
CA GLN A 407 -28.43 12.15 -16.82
C GLN A 407 -28.16 11.78 -15.35
N PRO A 408 -28.89 10.82 -14.72
CA PRO A 408 -28.62 10.43 -13.34
C PRO A 408 -27.20 9.90 -13.11
N GLU A 409 -26.59 9.28 -14.12
CA GLU A 409 -25.21 8.78 -14.05
C GLU A 409 -24.19 9.91 -14.17
N VAL A 410 -24.47 10.93 -14.99
CA VAL A 410 -23.65 12.15 -15.08
C VAL A 410 -23.69 12.91 -13.75
N GLU A 411 -24.88 13.10 -13.17
CA GLU A 411 -25.05 13.74 -11.86
C GLU A 411 -24.32 12.98 -10.75
N ARG A 412 -24.42 11.64 -10.73
CA ARG A 412 -23.67 10.80 -9.80
C ARG A 412 -22.15 10.99 -9.93
N ARG A 413 -21.64 11.11 -11.15
CA ARG A 413 -20.21 11.36 -11.40
C ARG A 413 -19.78 12.77 -11.00
N LEU A 414 -20.61 13.78 -11.24
CA LEU A 414 -20.38 15.15 -10.74
C LEU A 414 -20.32 15.16 -9.21
N SER A 415 -21.22 14.44 -8.54
CA SER A 415 -21.18 14.25 -7.09
C SER A 415 -19.90 13.56 -6.63
N HIS A 416 -19.43 12.51 -7.30
CA HIS A 416 -18.12 11.92 -6.97
C HIS A 416 -16.96 12.91 -7.19
N LEU A 417 -16.97 13.65 -8.30
CA LEU A 417 -15.95 14.65 -8.60
C LEU A 417 -15.84 15.72 -7.52
N SER A 418 -16.95 16.20 -6.97
CA SER A 418 -16.93 17.24 -5.93
C SER A 418 -16.24 16.80 -4.63
N HIS A 419 -16.04 15.49 -4.40
CA HIS A 419 -15.29 15.00 -3.26
C HIS A 419 -13.77 15.10 -3.46
N ASP A 420 -13.30 14.88 -4.69
CA ASP A 420 -11.87 14.82 -5.02
C ASP A 420 -11.35 16.14 -5.63
N PHE A 421 -12.23 16.94 -6.21
CA PHE A 421 -11.91 18.18 -6.91
C PHE A 421 -12.80 19.32 -6.41
N GLU A 422 -12.35 20.55 -6.59
CA GLU A 422 -13.23 21.71 -6.54
C GLU A 422 -14.20 21.65 -7.72
N LEU A 423 -15.50 21.63 -7.45
CA LEU A 423 -16.52 21.68 -8.47
C LEU A 423 -17.20 23.04 -8.40
N ILE A 424 -16.93 23.89 -9.40
CA ILE A 424 -17.44 25.25 -9.45
C ILE A 424 -18.78 25.24 -10.18
N GLU A 425 -19.83 25.61 -9.47
CA GLU A 425 -21.18 25.75 -10.01
C GLU A 425 -21.41 27.18 -10.47
N LYS A 426 -21.97 27.33 -11.67
CA LYS A 426 -22.33 28.62 -12.27
C LYS A 426 -23.78 28.57 -12.71
N GLU A 427 -24.62 29.35 -12.04
CA GLU A 427 -26.00 29.54 -12.44
C GLU A 427 -26.05 30.35 -13.75
N ARG A 428 -26.78 29.83 -14.73
CA ARG A 428 -27.01 30.51 -16.00
C ARG A 428 -28.24 31.41 -15.91
N SER A 429 -28.34 32.37 -16.82
CA SER A 429 -29.53 33.22 -16.96
C SER A 429 -30.84 32.44 -17.22
N THR A 430 -30.73 31.18 -17.63
CA THR A 430 -31.84 30.23 -17.83
C THR A 430 -32.30 29.54 -16.53
N GLY A 431 -31.60 29.75 -15.40
CA GLY A 431 -31.81 29.03 -14.13
C GLY A 431 -31.12 27.66 -14.06
N GLU A 432 -30.46 27.23 -15.14
CA GLU A 432 -29.72 25.98 -15.18
C GLU A 432 -28.34 26.11 -14.51
N VAL A 433 -27.92 25.09 -13.79
CA VAL A 433 -26.58 25.03 -13.20
C VAL A 433 -25.59 24.43 -14.19
N ALA A 434 -24.49 25.14 -14.42
CA ALA A 434 -23.37 24.66 -15.21
C ALA A 434 -22.15 24.40 -14.33
N PHE A 435 -21.41 23.34 -14.62
CA PHE A 435 -20.30 22.85 -13.83
C PHE A 435 -18.96 23.10 -14.51
N LEU A 436 -17.96 23.49 -13.72
CA LEU A 436 -16.56 23.59 -14.12
C LEU A 436 -15.71 22.83 -13.09
N LEU A 437 -14.75 22.05 -13.58
CA LEU A 437 -13.80 21.36 -12.70
C LEU A 437 -12.64 22.30 -12.37
N GLY A 438 -12.46 22.59 -11.08
CA GLY A 438 -11.36 23.37 -10.53
C GLY A 438 -10.21 22.49 -10.05
N GLU A 439 -9.55 22.93 -8.98
CA GLU A 439 -8.32 22.31 -8.48
C GLU A 439 -8.55 20.91 -7.87
N PHE A 440 -7.50 20.08 -7.93
CA PHE A 440 -7.49 18.78 -7.26
C PHE A 440 -7.25 18.99 -5.77
N LYS A 441 -8.13 18.44 -4.92
CA LYS A 441 -8.11 18.71 -3.47
C LYS A 441 -7.03 17.95 -2.71
N ALA A 442 -6.43 16.92 -3.31
CA ALA A 442 -5.55 16.02 -2.59
C ALA A 442 -4.27 16.73 -2.12
N PHE A 443 -3.66 16.20 -1.06
CA PHE A 443 -2.35 16.64 -0.66
C PHE A 443 -1.31 16.19 -1.69
N ILE A 444 -0.61 17.17 -2.27
CA ILE A 444 0.44 17.02 -3.27
C ILE A 444 1.78 17.63 -2.79
N GLY A 445 1.83 18.14 -1.56
CA GLY A 445 3.02 18.77 -0.97
C GLY A 445 2.94 20.29 -0.79
N GLN A 446 1.75 20.87 -0.95
CA GLN A 446 1.48 22.29 -0.79
C GLN A 446 1.56 22.74 0.68
N ASP A 447 2.20 23.89 0.92
CA ASP A 447 2.53 24.39 2.28
C ASP A 447 1.30 24.76 3.11
N ASP A 448 0.27 25.33 2.47
CA ASP A 448 -0.97 25.75 3.13
C ASP A 448 -2.04 24.65 3.17
N HIS A 449 -1.65 23.37 3.13
CA HIS A 449 -2.61 22.28 3.19
C HIS A 449 -3.12 22.01 4.62
N GLN A 450 -4.42 21.72 4.74
CA GLN A 450 -5.05 21.33 6.01
C GLN A 450 -4.37 20.11 6.66
N ARG A 451 -3.71 19.26 5.85
CA ARG A 451 -2.93 18.11 6.34
C ARG A 451 -1.90 18.52 7.39
N HIS A 452 -1.12 19.58 7.16
CA HIS A 452 -0.02 19.95 8.07
C HIS A 452 -0.55 20.27 9.48
N GLN A 453 -1.65 21.02 9.54
CA GLN A 453 -2.31 21.36 10.81
C GLN A 453 -2.89 20.13 11.51
N LEU A 454 -3.61 19.28 10.76
CA LEU A 454 -4.24 18.07 11.33
C LEU A 454 -3.19 17.05 11.79
N PHE A 455 -2.09 16.89 11.03
CA PHE A 455 -1.00 16.01 11.39
C PHE A 455 -0.27 16.48 12.65
N ALA A 456 0.00 17.79 12.77
CA ALA A 456 0.59 18.38 13.97
C ALA A 456 -0.29 18.15 15.22
N GLN A 457 -1.61 18.29 15.09
CA GLN A 457 -2.56 18.11 16.19
C GLN A 457 -2.81 16.64 16.58
N HIS A 458 -2.58 15.70 15.65
CA HIS A 458 -2.99 14.29 15.82
C HIS A 458 -1.86 13.27 15.61
N ARG A 459 -0.60 13.70 15.61
CA ARG A 459 0.59 12.86 15.35
C ARG A 459 0.58 11.52 16.10
N THR A 460 0.18 11.51 17.38
CA THR A 460 0.13 10.29 18.22
C THR A 460 -0.95 9.28 17.78
N LYS A 461 -1.96 9.72 17.04
CA LYS A 461 -3.10 8.91 16.57
C LYS A 461 -3.01 8.53 15.09
N ILE A 462 -2.02 9.08 14.37
CA ILE A 462 -1.73 8.73 12.99
C ILE A 462 -0.78 7.52 13.00
N SER A 463 -1.09 6.54 12.17
CA SER A 463 -0.40 5.24 12.11
C SER A 463 0.06 4.97 10.70
#